data_AF-A0AAP4VV69-F1
#
_entry.id   AF-A0AAP4VV69-F1
#
_cell.length_a   1.000
_cell.length_b   1.000
_cell.length_c   1.000
_cell.angle_alpha   90.00
_cell.angle_beta   90.00
_cell.angle_gamma   90.00
#
_symmetry.space_group_name_H-M   'P 1'
#
loop_
_entity.id
_entity.type
_entity.pdbx_description
1 polymer ?
#
loop_
_entity_poly.entity_id
_entity_poly.type
_entity_poly.pdbx_seq_one_letter_code
_entity_poly.pdbx_strand_id
1 'polypeptide(L)'
;MELTPIAERFILHWGEMGSRWGVNRTVSQIHALLYLAGRPVAADEIAETLNVARSNVSTSLKELQAWRLAKVVHVLGDRRDHFETSTDIWELFKLIVEGRRQREIEPTLTVLRDCLTNPEIANESRETEQRIRDTLQFVETLTTWSDEMLRLKPDTLMKALGIGAKISQTVRRKPSK
;
A
#
# COMPACT_ATOMS: atom_id res chain seq x y z
N MET A 1 -0.34 15.46 21.65
CA MET A 1 -0.17 16.63 20.74
C MET A 1 -1.52 17.24 20.43
N GLU A 2 -1.63 18.56 20.37
CA GLU A 2 -2.83 19.22 19.84
C GLU A 2 -2.82 19.20 18.32
N LEU A 3 -3.90 18.74 17.70
CA LEU A 3 -4.05 18.71 16.25
C LEU A 3 -4.64 20.03 15.75
N THR A 4 -4.09 20.55 14.66
CA THR A 4 -4.78 21.61 13.91
C THR A 4 -6.02 21.04 13.22
N PRO A 5 -7.04 21.86 12.92
CA PRO A 5 -8.24 21.39 12.21
C PRO A 5 -7.93 20.70 10.88
N ILE A 6 -6.87 21.12 10.19
CA ILE A 6 -6.44 20.51 8.92
C ILE A 6 -5.79 19.14 9.15
N ALA A 7 -4.92 19.02 10.15
CA ALA A 7 -4.29 17.75 10.51
C ALA A 7 -5.33 16.72 10.95
N GLU A 8 -6.29 17.13 11.79
CA GLU A 8 -7.40 16.28 12.21
C GLU A 8 -8.21 15.78 11.01
N ARG A 9 -8.63 16.69 10.12
CA ARG A 9 -9.38 16.31 8.91
C ARG A 9 -8.60 15.34 8.03
N PHE A 10 -7.29 15.55 7.86
CA PHE A 10 -6.44 14.64 7.10
C PHE A 10 -6.38 13.25 7.73
N ILE A 11 -6.12 13.16 9.04
CA ILE A 11 -6.02 11.89 9.78
C ILE A 11 -7.34 11.13 9.72
N LEU A 12 -8.47 11.81 9.96
CA LEU A 12 -9.80 11.20 9.94
C LEU A 12 -10.15 10.66 8.55
N HIS A 13 -9.88 11.44 7.49
CA HIS A 13 -10.14 11.02 6.12
C HIS A 13 -9.23 9.87 5.70
N TRP A 14 -7.94 9.93 6.04
CA TRP A 14 -7.00 8.83 5.74
C TRP A 14 -7.42 7.52 6.44
N GLY A 15 -7.93 7.62 7.66
CA GLY A 15 -8.55 6.50 8.37
C GLY A 15 -9.74 5.88 7.62
N GLU A 16 -10.62 6.72 7.08
CA GLU A 16 -11.76 6.29 6.27
C GLU A 16 -11.33 5.63 4.95
N MET A 17 -10.36 6.23 4.25
CA MET A 17 -9.79 5.67 3.03
C MET A 17 -9.17 4.30 3.29
N GLY A 18 -8.41 4.16 4.37
CA GLY A 18 -7.81 2.89 4.78
C GLY A 18 -8.85 1.77 4.89
N SER A 19 -9.96 2.04 5.58
CA SER A 19 -11.05 1.05 5.71
C SER A 19 -11.66 0.66 4.36
N ARG A 20 -11.82 1.60 3.43
CA ARG A 20 -12.30 1.32 2.07
C ARG A 20 -11.34 0.47 1.25
N TRP A 21 -10.06 0.47 1.60
CA TRP A 21 -9.00 -0.31 0.94
C TRP A 21 -8.64 -1.61 1.66
N GLY A 22 -9.45 -2.01 2.65
CA GLY A 22 -9.23 -3.23 3.44
C GLY A 22 -8.16 -3.12 4.52
N VAL A 23 -7.79 -1.90 4.93
CA VAL A 23 -6.83 -1.62 6.01
C VAL A 23 -7.58 -1.17 7.26
N ASN A 24 -7.12 -1.57 8.45
CA ASN A 24 -7.71 -1.13 9.70
C ASN A 24 -7.70 0.41 9.82
N ARG A 25 -8.81 0.99 10.27
CA ARG A 25 -8.97 2.45 10.44
C ARG A 25 -7.89 3.04 11.35
N THR A 26 -7.65 2.41 12.50
CA THR A 26 -6.71 2.91 13.52
C THR A 26 -5.28 2.85 13.01
N VAL A 27 -4.90 1.76 12.34
CA VAL A 27 -3.59 1.60 11.67
C VAL A 27 -3.34 2.76 10.72
N SER A 28 -4.34 3.09 9.90
CA SER A 28 -4.26 4.19 8.94
C SER A 28 -4.16 5.54 9.65
N GLN A 29 -4.96 5.78 10.69
CA GLN A 29 -4.92 7.04 11.45
C GLN A 29 -3.57 7.24 12.18
N ILE A 30 -3.01 6.19 12.77
CA ILE A 30 -1.69 6.24 13.42
C ILE A 30 -0.62 6.53 12.38
N HIS A 31 -0.65 5.88 11.23
CA HIS A 31 0.30 6.18 10.16
C HIS A 31 0.20 7.63 9.69
N ALA A 32 -1.02 8.15 9.47
CA ALA A 32 -1.23 9.55 9.10
C ALA A 32 -0.72 10.53 10.17
N LEU A 33 -0.94 10.21 11.45
CA LEU A 33 -0.41 11.00 12.57
C LEU A 33 1.12 11.04 12.55
N LEU A 34 1.77 9.88 12.42
CA LEU A 34 3.23 9.78 12.39
C LEU A 34 3.81 10.52 11.18
N TYR A 35 3.17 10.40 10.01
CA TYR A 35 3.56 11.10 8.79
C TYR A 35 3.52 12.61 8.94
N LEU A 36 2.41 13.14 9.49
CA LEU A 36 2.26 14.58 9.72
C LEU A 36 3.15 15.10 10.85
N ALA A 37 3.44 14.28 11.87
CA ALA A 37 4.32 14.68 12.96
C ALA A 37 5.76 14.91 12.50
N GLY A 38 6.25 14.12 11.53
CA GLY A 38 7.60 14.26 11.00
C GLY A 38 8.72 14.10 12.04
N ARG A 39 8.41 13.48 13.19
CA ARG A 39 9.30 13.23 14.32
C ARG A 39 8.93 11.92 15.02
N PRO A 40 9.80 11.35 15.86
CA PRO A 40 9.42 10.30 16.79
C PRO A 40 8.27 10.74 17.72
N VAL A 41 7.26 9.88 17.85
CA VAL A 41 6.08 10.08 18.73
C VAL A 41 5.94 8.88 19.67
N ALA A 42 5.81 9.14 20.97
CA ALA A 42 5.62 8.08 21.97
C ALA A 42 4.25 7.40 21.81
N ALA A 43 4.15 6.09 22.06
CA ALA A 43 2.89 5.35 21.95
C ALA A 43 1.75 5.96 22.80
N ASP A 44 2.06 6.45 24.00
CA ASP A 44 1.08 7.10 24.88
C ASP A 44 0.57 8.42 24.27
N GLU A 45 1.45 9.20 23.65
CA GLU A 45 1.06 10.43 22.95
C GLU A 45 0.16 10.13 21.76
N ILE A 46 0.38 9.02 21.04
CA ILE A 46 -0.50 8.55 19.96
C ILE A 46 -1.89 8.21 20.49
N ALA A 47 -1.95 7.45 21.60
CA ALA A 47 -3.20 7.03 22.23
C ALA A 47 -4.04 8.24 22.68
N GLU A 48 -3.40 9.22 23.32
CA GLU A 48 -4.02 10.46 23.77
C GLU A 48 -4.48 11.31 22.58
N THR A 49 -3.62 11.51 21.58
CA THR A 49 -3.90 12.41 20.45
C THR A 49 -5.04 11.89 19.58
N LEU A 50 -5.15 10.58 19.38
CA LEU A 50 -6.21 9.97 18.56
C LEU A 50 -7.42 9.51 19.39
N ASN A 51 -7.38 9.66 20.71
CA ASN A 51 -8.39 9.16 21.65
C ASN A 51 -8.74 7.68 21.42
N VAL A 52 -7.71 6.82 21.37
CA VAL A 52 -7.84 5.37 21.16
C VAL A 52 -7.15 4.59 22.28
N ALA A 53 -7.66 3.40 22.58
CA ALA A 53 -7.10 2.55 23.63
C ALA A 53 -5.63 2.18 23.34
N ARG A 54 -4.78 2.16 24.38
CA ARG A 54 -3.36 1.79 24.30
C ARG A 54 -3.13 0.40 23.67
N SER A 55 -4.02 -0.55 23.95
CA SER A 55 -3.98 -1.88 23.33
C SER A 55 -4.16 -1.82 21.81
N ASN A 56 -5.07 -0.98 21.33
CA ASN A 56 -5.30 -0.76 19.90
C ASN A 56 -4.11 -0.06 19.24
N VAL A 57 -3.50 0.92 19.93
CA VAL A 57 -2.24 1.54 19.48
C VAL A 57 -1.13 0.50 19.34
N SER A 58 -0.93 -0.35 20.35
CA SER A 58 0.10 -1.39 20.32
C SER A 58 -0.08 -2.36 19.16
N THR A 59 -1.29 -2.89 18.96
CA THR A 59 -1.59 -3.79 17.83
C THR A 59 -1.40 -3.09 16.49
N SER A 60 -1.87 -1.85 16.37
CA SER A 60 -1.76 -1.09 15.12
C SER A 60 -0.31 -0.75 14.76
N LEU A 61 0.52 -0.40 15.76
CA LEU A 61 1.94 -0.15 15.56
C LEU A 61 2.70 -1.42 15.17
N LYS A 62 2.33 -2.58 15.72
CA LYS A 62 2.89 -3.87 15.28
C LYS A 62 2.54 -4.16 13.81
N GLU A 63 1.31 -3.86 13.40
CA GLU A 63 0.89 -3.99 12.00
C GLU A 63 1.69 -3.05 11.09
N LEU A 64 1.81 -1.77 11.44
CA LEU A 64 2.62 -0.82 10.67
C LEU A 64 4.08 -1.25 10.56
N GLN A 65 4.67 -1.78 11.63
CA GLN A 65 6.02 -2.35 11.60
C GLN A 65 6.13 -3.57 10.68
N ALA A 66 5.14 -4.47 10.69
CA ALA A 66 5.10 -5.60 9.77
C ALA A 66 5.01 -5.16 8.30
N TRP A 67 4.38 -4.01 8.03
CA TRP A 67 4.38 -3.37 6.71
C TRP A 67 5.63 -2.51 6.43
N ARG A 68 6.57 -2.39 7.38
CA ARG A 68 7.72 -1.47 7.34
C ARG A 68 7.33 0.02 7.24
N LEU A 69 6.08 0.35 7.56
CA LEU A 69 5.53 1.70 7.52
C LEU A 69 5.68 2.46 8.85
N ALA A 70 6.22 1.82 9.88
CA ALA A 70 6.67 2.47 11.10
C ALA A 70 7.87 1.71 11.67
N LYS A 71 8.71 2.42 12.43
CA LYS A 71 9.83 1.82 13.17
C LYS A 71 9.92 2.40 14.57
N VAL A 72 10.47 1.62 15.50
CA VAL A 72 10.81 2.09 16.85
C VAL A 72 12.06 2.95 16.79
N VAL A 73 12.05 4.05 17.54
CA VAL A 73 13.18 4.97 17.72
C VAL A 73 13.39 5.18 19.22
N HIS A 74 14.63 5.08 19.66
CA HIS A 74 15.02 5.39 21.03
C HIS A 74 15.45 6.85 21.12
N VAL A 75 14.81 7.61 22.01
CA VAL A 75 15.11 9.02 22.25
C VAL A 75 15.93 9.12 23.53
N LEU A 76 17.11 9.76 23.47
CA LEU A 76 18.00 9.88 24.62
C LEU A 76 17.30 10.61 25.79
N GLY A 77 17.36 10.03 26.98
CA GLY A 77 16.72 10.58 28.18
C GLY A 77 15.24 10.25 28.31
N ASP A 78 14.64 9.56 27.34
CA ASP A 78 13.27 9.06 27.41
C ASP A 78 13.25 7.53 27.39
N ARG A 79 12.52 6.93 28.32
CA ARG A 79 12.41 5.47 28.46
C ARG A 79 11.27 4.87 27.63
N ARG A 80 10.42 5.71 27.02
CA ARG A 80 9.28 5.27 26.23
C ARG A 80 9.72 4.86 24.83
N ASP A 81 9.03 3.88 24.26
CA ASP A 81 9.16 3.56 22.84
C ASP A 81 8.52 4.67 22.02
N HIS A 82 9.32 5.27 21.12
CA HIS A 82 8.85 6.23 20.14
C HIS A 82 8.75 5.57 18.77
N PHE A 83 7.85 6.07 17.95
CA PHE A 83 7.58 5.54 16.62
C PHE A 83 7.68 6.68 15.61
N GLU A 84 8.25 6.38 14.45
CA GLU A 84 8.27 7.30 13.32
C GLU A 84 8.02 6.55 12.01
N THR A 85 7.70 7.30 10.95
CA THR A 85 7.54 6.80 9.58
C THR A 85 8.32 7.70 8.61
N SER A 86 8.51 7.26 7.37
CA SER A 86 9.09 8.10 6.33
C SER A 86 8.15 9.27 6.00
N THR A 87 8.69 10.46 5.82
CA THR A 87 7.95 11.64 5.34
C THR A 87 7.96 11.73 3.81
N ASP A 88 8.65 10.82 3.12
CA ASP A 88 8.59 10.69 1.67
C ASP A 88 7.42 9.76 1.28
N ILE A 89 6.36 10.37 0.73
CA ILE A 89 5.17 9.64 0.27
C ILE A 89 5.50 8.56 -0.78
N TRP A 90 6.56 8.75 -1.56
CA TRP A 90 6.97 7.81 -2.58
C TRP A 90 7.65 6.58 -1.99
N GLU A 91 8.44 6.75 -0.93
CA GLU A 91 8.97 5.61 -0.17
C GLU A 91 7.84 4.79 0.45
N LEU A 92 6.88 5.48 1.08
CA LEU A 92 5.71 4.83 1.68
C LEU A 92 4.89 4.04 0.64
N PHE A 93 4.66 4.63 -0.54
CA PHE A 93 3.90 3.97 -1.59
C PHE A 93 4.62 2.71 -2.13
N LYS A 94 5.96 2.77 -2.30
CA LYS A 94 6.75 1.59 -2.69
C LYS A 94 6.63 0.46 -1.68
N LEU A 95 6.72 0.77 -0.38
CA LEU A 95 6.57 -0.22 0.68
C LEU A 95 5.19 -0.89 0.65
N ILE A 96 4.12 -0.11 0.40
CA ILE A 96 2.76 -0.64 0.27
C ILE A 96 2.64 -1.57 -0.95
N VAL A 97 3.13 -1.14 -2.11
CA VAL A 97 3.08 -1.94 -3.35
C VAL A 97 3.88 -3.22 -3.21
N GLU A 98 5.09 -3.15 -2.67
CA GLU A 98 5.91 -4.32 -2.39
C GLU A 98 5.22 -5.27 -1.41
N GLY A 99 4.67 -4.75 -0.31
CA GLY A 99 3.95 -5.53 0.69
C GLY A 99 2.71 -6.21 0.11
N ARG A 100 1.92 -5.52 -0.71
CA ARG A 100 0.74 -6.11 -1.39
C ARG A 100 1.14 -7.14 -2.42
N ARG A 101 2.21 -6.89 -3.19
CA ARG A 101 2.73 -7.87 -4.14
C ARG A 101 3.08 -9.18 -3.42
N GLN A 102 3.86 -9.10 -2.35
CA GLN A 102 4.31 -10.27 -1.60
C GLN A 102 3.16 -11.03 -0.92
N ARG A 103 2.18 -10.31 -0.36
CA ARG A 103 1.10 -10.93 0.43
C ARG A 103 -0.13 -11.35 -0.37
N GLU A 104 -0.45 -10.67 -1.46
CA GLU A 104 -1.70 -10.86 -2.19
C GLU A 104 -1.46 -11.40 -3.61
N ILE A 105 -0.46 -10.87 -4.32
CA ILE A 105 -0.27 -11.17 -5.75
C ILE A 105 0.55 -12.43 -5.99
N GLU A 106 1.72 -12.59 -5.36
CA GLU A 106 2.57 -13.77 -5.54
C GLU A 106 1.88 -15.10 -5.16
N PRO A 107 1.10 -15.16 -4.05
CA PRO A 107 0.31 -16.37 -3.75
C PRO A 107 -0.71 -16.68 -4.84
N THR A 108 -1.36 -15.65 -5.40
CA THR A 108 -2.34 -15.82 -6.48
C THR A 108 -1.69 -16.33 -7.75
N LEU A 109 -0.52 -15.78 -8.14
CA LEU A 109 0.27 -16.28 -9.26
C LEU A 109 0.67 -17.75 -9.07
N THR A 110 1.07 -18.12 -7.86
CA THR A 110 1.42 -19.50 -7.52
C THR A 110 0.23 -20.43 -7.77
N VAL A 111 -0.94 -20.10 -7.22
CA VAL A 111 -2.16 -20.92 -7.39
C VAL A 111 -2.57 -21.02 -8.87
N LEU A 112 -2.53 -19.91 -9.62
CA LEU A 112 -2.90 -19.92 -11.05
C LEU A 112 -1.95 -20.80 -11.88
N ARG A 113 -0.64 -20.78 -11.58
CA ARG A 113 0.34 -21.67 -12.21
C ARG A 113 0.11 -23.12 -11.82
N ASP A 114 -0.17 -23.39 -10.54
CA ASP A 114 -0.48 -24.73 -10.06
C ASP A 114 -1.73 -25.30 -10.76
N CYS A 115 -2.78 -24.50 -10.94
CA CYS A 115 -3.97 -24.91 -11.71
C CYS A 115 -3.62 -25.35 -13.13
N LEU A 116 -2.77 -24.61 -13.85
CA LEU A 116 -2.42 -24.91 -15.24
C LEU A 116 -1.39 -26.03 -15.39
N THR A 117 -0.64 -26.35 -14.33
CA THR A 117 0.32 -27.45 -14.32
C THR A 117 -0.26 -28.74 -13.73
N ASN A 118 -1.39 -28.67 -13.04
CA ASN A 118 -2.09 -29.82 -12.51
C ASN A 118 -2.61 -30.72 -13.65
N PRO A 119 -2.29 -32.03 -13.67
CA PRO A 119 -2.78 -32.96 -14.69
C PRO A 119 -4.31 -33.00 -14.85
N GLU A 120 -5.07 -32.71 -13.79
CA GLU A 120 -6.53 -32.67 -13.83
C GLU A 120 -7.09 -31.56 -14.71
N ILE A 121 -6.29 -30.55 -15.08
CA ILE A 121 -6.71 -29.49 -16.02
C ILE A 121 -7.11 -30.07 -17.38
N ALA A 122 -6.59 -31.26 -17.76
CA ALA A 122 -6.97 -31.95 -18.97
C ALA A 122 -8.44 -32.44 -18.97
N ASN A 123 -9.07 -32.52 -17.79
CA ASN A 123 -10.48 -32.87 -17.63
C ASN A 123 -11.40 -31.65 -17.73
N GLU A 124 -10.86 -30.43 -17.67
CA GLU A 124 -11.61 -29.19 -17.80
C GLU A 124 -11.97 -28.88 -19.25
N SER A 125 -12.99 -28.04 -19.43
CA SER A 125 -13.29 -27.54 -20.77
C SER A 125 -12.15 -26.65 -21.28
N ARG A 126 -11.91 -26.65 -22.60
CA ARG A 126 -10.93 -25.74 -23.24
C ARG A 126 -11.19 -24.27 -22.90
N GLU A 127 -12.45 -23.89 -22.72
CA GLU A 127 -12.81 -22.52 -22.35
C GLU A 127 -12.43 -22.20 -20.90
N THR A 128 -12.63 -23.15 -19.96
CA THR A 128 -12.20 -23.00 -18.57
C THR A 128 -10.69 -22.82 -18.48
N GLU A 129 -9.93 -23.71 -19.13
CA GLU A 129 -8.46 -23.63 -19.15
C GLU A 129 -8.00 -22.28 -19.72
N GLN A 130 -8.59 -21.84 -20.83
CA GLN A 130 -8.24 -20.56 -21.45
C GLN A 130 -8.51 -19.37 -20.52
N ARG A 131 -9.64 -19.35 -19.81
CA ARG A 131 -9.96 -18.26 -18.85
C ARG A 131 -8.96 -18.20 -17.70
N ILE A 132 -8.48 -19.35 -17.21
CA ILE A 132 -7.43 -19.41 -16.17
C ILE A 132 -6.11 -18.88 -16.74
N ARG A 133 -5.76 -19.28 -17.96
CA ARG A 133 -4.56 -18.80 -18.67
C ARG A 133 -4.58 -17.30 -18.90
N ASP A 134 -5.70 -16.76 -19.36
CA ASP A 134 -5.89 -15.32 -19.57
C ASP A 134 -5.76 -14.55 -18.26
N THR A 135 -6.32 -15.10 -17.17
CA THR A 135 -6.19 -14.52 -15.83
C THR A 135 -4.74 -14.51 -15.37
N LEU A 136 -4.01 -15.62 -15.51
CA LEU A 136 -2.59 -15.69 -15.18
C LEU A 136 -1.79 -14.65 -15.97
N GLN A 137 -1.98 -14.60 -17.30
CA GLN A 137 -1.30 -13.65 -18.17
C GLN A 137 -1.57 -12.19 -17.77
N PHE A 138 -2.82 -11.87 -17.42
CA PHE A 138 -3.18 -10.54 -16.95
C PHE A 138 -2.45 -10.17 -15.65
N VAL A 139 -2.46 -11.06 -14.66
CA VAL A 139 -1.79 -10.82 -13.37
C VAL A 139 -0.26 -10.71 -13.55
N GLU A 140 0.36 -11.56 -14.38
CA GLU A 140 1.79 -11.49 -14.69
C GLU A 140 2.19 -10.17 -15.37
N THR A 141 1.33 -9.67 -16.26
CA THR A 141 1.52 -8.37 -16.91
C THR A 141 1.46 -7.23 -15.89
N LEU A 142 0.49 -7.27 -14.97
CA LEU A 142 0.39 -6.30 -13.88
C LEU A 142 1.62 -6.32 -12.96
N THR A 143 2.16 -7.50 -12.64
CA THR A 143 3.37 -7.61 -11.82
C THR A 143 4.62 -7.08 -12.51
N THR A 144 4.73 -7.25 -13.83
CA THR A 144 5.86 -6.69 -14.57
C THR A 144 5.86 -5.16 -14.48
N TRP A 145 4.68 -4.54 -14.58
CA TRP A 145 4.54 -3.09 -14.43
C TRP A 145 4.84 -2.61 -13.01
N SER A 146 4.39 -3.35 -11.98
CA SER A 146 4.69 -3.00 -10.59
C SER A 146 6.20 -3.14 -10.28
N ASP A 147 6.89 -4.10 -10.87
CA ASP A 147 8.34 -4.27 -10.71
C ASP A 147 9.13 -3.11 -11.31
N GLU A 148 8.73 -2.63 -12.49
CA GLU A 148 9.29 -1.41 -13.08
C GLU A 148 8.98 -0.18 -12.20
N MET A 149 7.77 -0.09 -11.64
CA MET A 149 7.39 0.98 -10.71
C MET A 149 8.29 1.03 -9.47
N LEU A 150 8.62 -0.12 -8.91
CA LEU A 150 9.48 -0.23 -7.72
C LEU A 150 10.95 0.07 -8.02
N ARG A 151 11.39 -0.15 -9.26
CA ARG A 151 12.77 0.11 -9.72
C ARG A 151 13.02 1.57 -10.10
N LEU A 152 12.03 2.23 -10.68
CA LEU A 152 12.20 3.57 -11.23
C LEU A 152 12.18 4.65 -10.13
N LYS A 153 12.94 5.72 -10.38
CA LYS A 153 12.82 6.94 -9.56
C LYS A 153 11.43 7.56 -9.74
N PRO A 154 10.86 8.17 -8.70
CA PRO A 154 9.58 8.88 -8.75
C PRO A 154 9.36 9.73 -10.00
N ASP A 155 10.35 10.58 -10.33
CA ASP A 155 10.29 11.49 -11.47
C ASP A 155 10.20 10.77 -12.82
N THR A 156 10.88 9.63 -12.94
CA THR A 156 10.87 8.83 -14.17
C THR A 156 9.51 8.18 -14.37
N LEU A 157 8.91 7.64 -13.30
CA LEU A 157 7.57 7.07 -13.38
C LEU A 157 6.52 8.14 -13.70
N MET A 158 6.59 9.30 -13.06
CA MET A 158 5.67 10.41 -13.33
C MET A 158 5.76 10.90 -14.78
N LYS A 159 6.98 10.95 -15.35
CA LYS A 159 7.17 11.25 -16.79
C LYS A 159 6.56 10.17 -17.67
N ALA A 160 6.76 8.89 -17.35
CA ALA A 160 6.19 7.77 -18.10
C ALA A 160 4.64 7.78 -18.07
N LEU A 161 4.04 7.97 -16.90
CA LEU A 161 2.59 8.14 -16.74
C LEU A 161 2.07 9.35 -17.53
N GLY A 162 2.79 10.48 -17.49
CA GLY A 162 2.45 11.68 -18.27
C GLY A 162 2.49 11.46 -19.78
N ILE A 163 3.41 10.63 -20.28
CA ILE A 163 3.48 10.23 -21.70
C ILE A 163 2.28 9.34 -22.05
N GLY A 164 1.97 8.33 -21.22
CA GLY A 164 0.80 7.46 -21.41
C GLY A 164 -0.52 8.23 -21.47
N ALA A 165 -0.71 9.22 -20.59
CA ALA A 165 -1.88 10.08 -20.59
C ALA A 165 -2.00 10.92 -21.88
N LYS A 166 -0.87 11.45 -22.40
CA LYS A 166 -0.85 12.20 -23.67
C LYS A 166 -1.16 11.32 -24.88
N ILE A 167 -0.67 10.08 -24.90
CA ILE A 167 -0.98 9.12 -25.96
C ILE A 167 -2.47 8.76 -25.93
N SER A 168 -3.02 8.45 -24.75
CA SER A 168 -4.45 8.18 -24.56
C SER A 168 -5.33 9.36 -25.02
N GLN A 169 -4.98 10.59 -24.66
CA GLN A 169 -5.70 11.79 -25.10
C GLN A 169 -5.63 12.01 -26.61
N THR A 170 -4.51 11.65 -27.25
CA THR A 170 -4.32 11.80 -28.70
C THR A 170 -5.09 10.73 -29.48
N VAL A 171 -5.10 9.49 -28.98
CA VAL A 171 -5.90 8.38 -29.54
C VAL A 171 -7.39 8.65 -29.39
N ARG A 172 -7.84 9.16 -28.23
CA ARG A 172 -9.23 9.53 -27.97
C ARG A 172 -9.69 10.77 -28.75
N ARG A 173 -8.76 11.60 -29.24
CA ARG A 173 -9.02 12.77 -30.10
C ARG A 173 -9.12 12.46 -31.59
N LYS A 174 -8.77 11.25 -32.06
CA LYS A 174 -9.14 10.81 -33.42
C LYS A 174 -10.57 10.26 -33.36
N PRO A 175 -11.59 10.95 -33.89
CA PRO A 175 -12.87 10.31 -34.10
C PRO A 175 -12.71 9.23 -35.18
N SER A 176 -13.36 8.10 -34.96
CA SER A 176 -13.64 7.08 -35.97
C SER A 176 -14.12 7.76 -37.26
N LYS A 177 -13.33 7.63 -38.32
CA LYS A 177 -13.82 7.74 -39.70
C LYS A 177 -14.29 6.37 -40.15
#